data_AF-A0A9Q0YYF6-F1
#
_entry.id   AF-A0A9Q0YYF6-F1
#
_cell.length_a   1.000
_cell.length_b   1.000
_cell.length_c   1.000
_cell.angle_alpha   90.00
_cell.angle_beta   90.00
_cell.angle_gamma   90.00
#
_symmetry.space_group_name_H-M   'P 1'
#
loop_
_entity.id
_entity.type
_entity.pdbx_description
1 polymer ?
#
loop_
_entity_poly.entity_id
_entity_poly.type
_entity_poly.pdbx_seq_one_letter_code
_entity_poly.pdbx_strand_id
1 'polypeptide(L)'
;MNVKASAEPARSIKARTSLIREALILLNRLVSSSSYSAIVLRILTARRDMASLTIDVASRLSQEDQSLRPSDVNGHVKESEIVELGQVFKKRVFAYLGDKIS
;
A
#
# COMPACT_ATOMS: atom_id res chain seq x y z
N MET A 1 -21.63 32.71 -16.95
CA MET A 1 -21.09 31.34 -17.13
C MET A 1 -20.76 30.79 -15.76
N ASN A 2 -21.55 29.84 -15.24
CA ASN A 2 -21.36 29.28 -13.91
C ASN A 2 -20.52 27.99 -14.03
N VAL A 3 -19.24 28.06 -13.67
CA VAL A 3 -18.33 26.91 -13.69
C VAL A 3 -18.75 25.96 -12.58
N LYS A 4 -19.48 24.91 -12.95
CA LYS A 4 -19.68 23.73 -12.11
C LYS A 4 -18.29 23.08 -11.95
N ALA A 5 -17.58 23.42 -10.87
CA ALA A 5 -16.37 22.69 -10.50
C ALA A 5 -16.78 21.22 -10.29
N SER A 6 -16.40 20.38 -11.25
CA SER A 6 -16.83 18.98 -11.32
C SER A 6 -16.42 18.25 -10.04
N ALA A 7 -17.38 17.59 -9.38
CA ALA A 7 -17.14 16.71 -8.23
C ALA A 7 -16.53 15.34 -8.63
N GLU A 8 -16.22 15.13 -9.92
CA GLU A 8 -15.63 13.89 -10.43
C GLU A 8 -14.21 13.59 -9.91
N PRO A 9 -13.28 14.55 -9.73
CA PRO A 9 -11.93 14.27 -9.25
C PRO A 9 -11.94 13.69 -7.83
N ALA A 10 -12.76 14.23 -6.94
CA ALA A 10 -12.85 13.79 -5.55
C ALA A 10 -13.45 12.38 -5.40
N ARG A 11 -14.46 12.03 -6.21
CA ARG A 11 -15.03 10.67 -6.25
C ARG A 11 -14.03 9.65 -6.76
N SER A 12 -13.24 10.02 -7.78
CA SER A 12 -12.18 9.19 -8.35
C SER A 12 -11.07 8.90 -7.34
N ILE A 13 -10.58 9.93 -6.62
CA ILE A 13 -9.55 9.77 -5.59
C ILE A 13 -10.05 8.85 -4.46
N LYS A 14 -11.27 9.07 -3.96
CA LYS A 14 -11.85 8.22 -2.91
C LYS A 14 -11.96 6.76 -3.33
N ALA A 15 -12.41 6.48 -4.55
CA ALA A 15 -12.48 5.13 -5.09
C ALA A 15 -11.08 4.48 -5.19
N ARG A 16 -10.08 5.25 -5.64
CA ARG A 16 -8.69 4.79 -5.72
C ARG A 16 -8.10 4.48 -4.35
N THR A 17 -8.28 5.35 -3.37
CA THR A 17 -7.83 5.15 -1.98
C THR A 17 -8.47 3.89 -1.37
N SER A 18 -9.78 3.70 -1.57
CA SER A 18 -10.47 2.49 -1.13
C SER A 18 -9.92 1.22 -1.80
N LEU A 19 -9.67 1.25 -3.11
CA LEU A 19 -9.11 0.10 -3.82
C LEU A 19 -7.69 -0.25 -3.35
N ILE A 20 -6.83 0.76 -3.12
CA ILE A 20 -5.47 0.57 -2.59
C ILE A 20 -5.52 -0.09 -1.23
N ARG A 21 -6.41 0.38 -0.35
CA ARG A 21 -6.62 -0.21 0.97
C ARG A 21 -7.03 -1.69 0.88
N GLU A 22 -8.05 -2.02 0.08
CA GLU A 22 -8.49 -3.42 -0.07
C GLU A 22 -7.40 -4.33 -0.66
N ALA A 23 -6.64 -3.83 -1.63
CA ALA A 23 -5.50 -4.55 -2.19
C ALA A 23 -4.42 -4.81 -1.12
N LEU A 24 -4.10 -3.82 -0.29
CA LEU A 24 -3.16 -3.97 0.82
C LEU A 24 -3.67 -4.94 1.90
N ILE A 25 -4.95 -4.93 2.22
CA ILE A 25 -5.56 -5.90 3.15
C ILE A 25 -5.40 -7.31 2.58
N LEU A 26 -5.73 -7.52 1.31
CA LEU A 26 -5.58 -8.82 0.64
C LEU A 26 -4.11 -9.28 0.67
N LEU A 27 -3.18 -8.41 0.27
CA LEU A 27 -1.76 -8.71 0.27
C LEU A 27 -1.27 -9.07 1.67
N ASN A 28 -1.60 -8.27 2.68
CA ASN A 28 -1.22 -8.55 4.07
C ASN A 28 -1.80 -9.86 4.58
N ARG A 29 -3.05 -10.21 4.22
CA ARG A 29 -3.64 -11.52 4.56
C ARG A 29 -2.88 -12.67 3.91
N LEU A 30 -2.56 -12.54 2.63
CA LEU A 30 -1.80 -13.54 1.88
C LEU A 30 -0.39 -13.74 2.47
N VAL A 31 0.33 -12.66 2.75
CA VAL A 31 1.67 -12.74 3.34
C VAL A 31 1.67 -13.05 4.85
N SER A 32 0.49 -13.08 5.49
CA SER A 32 0.29 -13.55 6.87
C SER A 32 -0.13 -15.01 6.97
N SER A 33 -0.59 -15.61 5.88
CA SER A 33 -0.96 -17.02 5.86
C SER A 33 0.29 -17.90 5.88
N SER A 34 0.31 -18.89 6.77
CA SER A 34 1.37 -19.91 6.79
C SER A 34 1.46 -20.70 5.48
N SER A 35 0.32 -20.89 4.79
CA SER A 35 0.25 -21.64 3.52
C SER A 35 0.72 -20.83 2.31
N TYR A 36 0.51 -19.50 2.31
CA TYR A 36 0.73 -18.68 1.12
C TYR A 36 1.88 -17.69 1.23
N SER A 37 2.34 -17.36 2.44
CA SER A 37 3.32 -16.29 2.66
C SER A 37 4.59 -16.46 1.84
N ALA A 38 5.22 -17.63 1.94
CA ALA A 38 6.45 -17.92 1.21
C ALA A 38 6.27 -17.88 -0.31
N ILE A 39 5.14 -18.37 -0.82
CA ILE A 39 4.82 -18.39 -2.25
C ILE A 39 4.66 -16.96 -2.78
N VAL A 40 3.86 -16.15 -2.09
CA VAL A 40 3.54 -14.78 -2.50
C VAL A 40 4.77 -13.90 -2.42
N LEU A 41 5.52 -13.96 -1.32
CA LEU A 41 6.76 -13.20 -1.14
C LEU A 41 7.80 -13.63 -2.17
N ARG A 42 7.93 -14.93 -2.46
CA ARG A 42 8.79 -15.43 -3.55
C ARG A 42 8.39 -14.85 -4.88
N ILE A 43 7.10 -14.86 -5.26
CA ILE A 43 6.65 -14.33 -6.56
C ILE A 43 6.99 -12.85 -6.68
N LEU A 44 6.71 -12.07 -5.64
CA LEU A 44 6.97 -10.63 -5.62
C LEU A 44 8.47 -10.28 -5.67
N THR A 45 9.33 -11.18 -5.18
CA THR A 45 10.77 -10.95 -5.05
C THR A 45 11.63 -11.88 -5.91
N ALA A 46 11.01 -12.66 -6.81
CA ALA A 46 11.70 -13.71 -7.59
C ALA A 46 12.78 -13.14 -8.50
N ARG A 47 12.55 -11.92 -9.00
CA ARG A 47 13.48 -11.19 -9.86
C ARG A 47 13.89 -9.89 -9.18
N ARG A 48 15.11 -9.44 -9.47
CA ARG A 48 15.67 -8.21 -8.88
C ARG A 48 14.82 -6.97 -9.18
N ASP A 49 14.31 -6.84 -10.40
CA ASP A 49 13.45 -5.72 -10.80
C ASP A 49 12.10 -5.74 -10.08
N MET A 50 11.48 -6.92 -9.95
CA MET A 50 10.23 -7.09 -9.20
C MET A 50 10.43 -6.87 -7.69
N ALA A 51 11.55 -7.33 -7.13
CA ALA A 51 11.91 -7.06 -5.75
C ALA A 51 12.08 -5.55 -5.51
N SER A 52 12.80 -4.85 -6.40
CA SER A 52 12.97 -3.39 -6.32
C SER A 52 11.63 -2.67 -6.40
N LEU A 53 10.78 -3.01 -7.37
CA LEU A 53 9.43 -2.45 -7.51
C LEU A 53 8.57 -2.69 -6.27
N THR A 54 8.61 -3.90 -5.71
CA THR A 54 7.87 -4.25 -4.50
C THR A 54 8.34 -3.42 -3.30
N ILE A 55 9.66 -3.28 -3.13
CA ILE A 55 10.26 -2.46 -2.07
C ILE A 55 9.88 -0.99 -2.24
N ASP A 56 9.96 -0.45 -3.46
CA ASP A 56 9.65 0.95 -3.75
C ASP A 56 8.19 1.26 -3.46
N VAL A 57 7.27 0.41 -3.94
CA VAL A 57 5.83 0.56 -3.69
C VAL A 57 5.52 0.43 -2.21
N ALA A 58 6.03 -0.59 -1.52
CA ALA A 58 5.83 -0.78 -0.10
C ALA A 58 6.39 0.40 0.72
N SER A 59 7.53 0.95 0.30
CA SER A 59 8.14 2.11 0.95
C SER A 59 7.31 3.37 0.78
N ARG A 60 6.82 3.65 -0.44
CA ARG A 60 5.95 4.80 -0.72
C ARG A 60 4.62 4.69 0.02
N LEU A 61 4.00 3.51 0.04
CA LEU A 61 2.74 3.29 0.76
C LEU A 61 2.92 3.33 2.29
N SER A 62 4.13 3.06 2.81
CA SER A 62 4.45 3.14 4.23
C SER A 62 4.81 4.55 4.72
N GLN A 63 4.97 5.51 3.81
CA GLN A 63 5.29 6.89 4.12
C GLN A 63 4.00 7.69 4.29
N GLU A 64 3.92 8.40 5.40
CA GLU A 64 2.86 9.39 5.62
C GLU A 64 3.24 10.66 4.83
N ASP A 65 2.45 11.01 3.82
CA ASP A 65 2.68 12.24 3.05
C ASP A 65 2.21 13.43 3.89
N GLN A 66 3.15 14.11 4.56
CA GLN A 66 2.86 15.31 5.34
C GLN A 66 2.34 16.48 4.47
N SER A 67 2.44 16.42 3.13
CA SER A 67 2.05 17.51 2.24
C SER A 67 0.55 17.53 1.90
N LEU A 68 -0.16 16.43 2.09
CA LEU A 68 -1.59 16.31 1.83
C LEU A 68 -2.36 16.38 3.15
N ARG A 69 -2.55 17.59 3.67
CA ARG A 69 -3.55 17.85 4.73
C ARG A 69 -4.86 18.38 4.13
N PRO A 70 -5.77 17.55 3.60
CA PRO A 70 -7.16 17.94 3.51
C PRO A 70 -7.81 17.73 4.89
N SER A 71 -8.39 18.80 5.42
CA SER A 71 -9.08 18.94 6.71
C SER A 71 -10.29 18.01 6.96
N ASP A 72 -10.42 16.93 6.21
CA ASP A 72 -11.48 15.94 6.36
C ASP A 72 -11.03 14.83 7.31
N VAL A 73 -11.60 14.83 8.52
CA VAL A 73 -11.35 13.85 9.59
C VAL A 73 -11.53 12.40 9.07
N ASN A 74 -12.43 12.18 8.12
CA ASN A 74 -12.70 10.85 7.53
C ASN A 74 -11.70 10.46 6.41
N GLY A 75 -11.02 11.43 5.79
CA GLY A 75 -9.93 11.19 4.85
C GLY A 75 -8.66 10.76 5.59
N HIS A 76 -8.36 11.45 6.70
CA HIS A 76 -7.21 11.15 7.57
C HIS A 76 -7.20 9.73 8.12
N VAL A 77 -8.35 9.19 8.57
CA VAL A 77 -8.42 7.81 9.10
C VAL A 77 -8.07 6.76 8.03
N LYS A 78 -8.57 6.94 6.80
CA LYS A 78 -8.30 6.00 5.71
C LYS A 78 -6.87 6.06 5.21
N GLU A 79 -6.28 7.24 5.24
CA GLU A 79 -4.88 7.46 4.86
C GLU A 79 -3.93 6.87 5.90
N SER A 80 -4.18 7.11 7.19
CA SER A 80 -3.46 6.46 8.30
C SER A 80 -3.49 4.94 8.18
N GLU A 81 -4.64 4.37 7.83
CA GLU A 81 -4.74 2.92 7.66
C GLU A 81 -3.96 2.38 6.46
N ILE A 82 -3.89 3.11 5.34
CA ILE A 82 -3.04 2.72 4.21
C ILE A 82 -1.57 2.74 4.62
N VAL A 83 -1.15 3.76 5.38
CA VAL A 83 0.21 3.86 5.91
C VAL A 83 0.54 2.67 6.82
N GLU A 84 -0.33 2.36 7.77
CA GLU A 84 -0.16 1.20 8.67
C GLU A 84 -0.10 -0.12 7.89
N LEU A 85 -1.03 -0.35 6.97
CA LEU A 85 -1.05 -1.53 6.11
C LEU A 85 0.22 -1.62 5.26
N GLY A 86 0.68 -0.49 4.72
CA GLY A 86 1.92 -0.38 3.96
C GLY A 86 3.15 -0.71 4.80
N GLN A 87 3.22 -0.22 6.04
CA GLN A 87 4.29 -0.54 6.99
C GLN A 87 4.35 -2.03 7.33
N VAL A 88 3.19 -2.66 7.58
CA VAL A 88 3.12 -4.11 7.85
C VAL A 88 3.62 -4.91 6.65
N PHE A 89 3.14 -4.56 5.46
CA PHE A 89 3.55 -5.23 4.23
C PHE A 89 5.05 -5.07 3.99
N LYS A 90 5.58 -3.84 4.12
CA LYS A 90 7.01 -3.53 4.01
C LYS A 90 7.84 -4.37 4.97
N LYS A 91 7.50 -4.42 6.26
CA LYS A 91 8.25 -5.23 7.25
C LYS A 91 8.37 -6.70 6.82
N ARG A 92 7.29 -7.27 6.29
CA ARG A 92 7.28 -8.68 5.83
C ARG A 92 8.14 -8.91 4.58
N VAL A 93 8.09 -7.99 3.61
CA VAL A 93 8.95 -8.06 2.42
C VAL A 93 10.42 -7.99 2.81
N PHE A 94 10.79 -7.05 3.67
CA PHE A 94 12.17 -6.89 4.13
C PHE A 94 12.66 -8.08 4.97
N ALA A 95 11.83 -8.61 5.86
CA ALA A 95 12.16 -9.82 6.62
C ALA A 95 12.46 -11.00 5.68
N TYR A 96 11.59 -11.25 4.70
CA TYR A 96 11.78 -12.32 3.73
C TYR A 96 13.06 -12.17 2.90
N LEU A 97 13.40 -10.95 2.49
CA LEU A 97 14.63 -10.69 1.75
C LEU A 97 15.88 -10.85 2.62
N GLY A 98 15.82 -10.45 3.90
CA GLY A 98 16.89 -10.69 4.87
C GLY A 98 17.17 -12.17 5.09
N ASP A 99 16.12 -12.99 5.20
CA ASP A 99 16.21 -14.46 5.31
C ASP A 99 16.80 -15.14 4.05
N LYS A 100 16.83 -14.45 2.91
CA LYS A 100 17.41 -14.97 1.66
C LYS A 100 18.89 -14.62 1.48
N ILE A 101 19.41 -13.66 2.25
CA ILE A 101 20.77 -13.14 2.13
C ILE A 101 21.71 -13.71 3.20
N SER A 102 21.17 -14.30 4.27
CA SER A 102 21.93 -15.14 5.25
C SER A 102 22.09 -16.57 4.76
#